data_AF-A0A3D1UPY6-F1
#
_entry.id   AF-A0A3D1UPY6-F1
#
_cell.length_a   1.000
_cell.length_b   1.000
_cell.length_c   1.000
_cell.angle_alpha   90.00
_cell.angle_beta   90.00
_cell.angle_gamma   90.00
#
_symmetry.space_group_name_H-M   'P 1'
#
loop_
_entity.id
_entity.type
_entity.pdbx_description
1 polymer ?
#
loop_
_entity_poly.entity_id
_entity_poly.type
_entity_poly.pdbx_seq_one_letter_code
_entity_poly.pdbx_strand_id
1 'polypeptide(L)'
;MLNKPDIQEACPDGIKAFLLELVQEELKNIPVGMPCRRRDLCEAILAVNRDCGERRRIRDAACEVLKGWKAQASQIAALEKLGFTVVKGGKHYKLRRHGLSYFKVLSVSPSDKRTGANSVTEFLRLFF
;
A
#
# COMPACT_ATOMS: atom_id res chain seq x y z
N MET A 1 -19.54 9.64 14.89
CA MET A 1 -18.09 9.45 14.64
C MET A 1 -17.87 7.96 14.47
N LEU A 2 -17.16 7.51 13.42
CA LEU A 2 -16.70 6.12 13.37
C LEU A 2 -15.67 5.91 14.47
N ASN A 3 -15.88 4.90 15.32
CA ASN A 3 -14.90 4.56 16.34
C ASN A 3 -13.64 4.04 15.65
N LYS A 4 -12.47 4.58 16.02
CA LYS A 4 -11.20 4.10 15.50
C LYS A 4 -10.98 2.66 15.98
N PRO A 5 -10.71 1.70 15.09
CA PRO A 5 -10.41 0.34 15.51
C PRO A 5 -9.05 0.27 16.20
N ASP A 6 -8.92 -0.66 17.15
CA ASP A 6 -7.65 -0.94 17.84
C ASP A 6 -6.75 -1.83 16.96
N ILE A 7 -6.20 -1.20 15.93
CA ILE A 7 -5.23 -1.80 15.02
C ILE A 7 -4.03 -0.87 14.90
N GLN A 8 -2.83 -1.47 14.92
CA GLN A 8 -1.60 -0.71 14.77
C GLN A 8 -1.50 -0.08 13.38
N GLU A 9 -1.27 1.24 13.33
CA GLU A 9 -1.05 1.94 12.07
C GLU A 9 0.43 1.90 11.66
N ALA A 10 0.69 1.42 10.45
CA ALA A 10 2.04 1.35 9.86
C ALA A 10 2.46 2.64 9.13
N CYS A 11 1.61 3.67 9.13
CA CYS A 11 1.86 5.02 8.61
C CYS A 11 0.86 6.00 9.24
N PRO A 12 1.15 7.31 9.29
CA PRO A 12 0.22 8.31 9.81
C PRO A 12 -1.13 8.28 9.08
N ASP A 13 -2.22 8.34 9.84
CA ASP A 13 -3.61 8.32 9.35
C ASP A 13 -3.92 7.14 8.41
N GLY A 14 -3.23 6.01 8.56
CA GLY A 14 -3.32 4.87 7.65
C GLY A 14 -4.73 4.27 7.54
N ILE A 15 -5.46 4.19 8.64
CA ILE A 15 -6.85 3.71 8.66
C ILE A 15 -7.77 4.69 7.94
N LYS A 16 -7.61 6.00 8.23
CA LYS A 16 -8.40 7.05 7.57
C LYS A 16 -8.14 7.06 6.07
N ALA A 17 -6.88 6.98 5.65
CA ALA A 17 -6.51 6.90 4.24
C ALA A 17 -7.13 5.67 3.56
N PHE A 18 -7.08 4.49 4.19
CA PHE A 18 -7.74 3.29 3.68
C PHE A 18 -9.26 3.47 3.50
N LEU A 19 -9.94 4.05 4.49
CA LEU A 19 -11.38 4.32 4.38
C LEU A 19 -11.71 5.32 3.26
N LEU A 20 -10.90 6.35 3.09
CA LEU A 20 -11.07 7.31 1.99
C LEU A 20 -10.80 6.66 0.62
N GLU A 21 -9.85 5.73 0.52
CA GLU A 21 -9.63 4.92 -0.69
C GLU A 21 -10.87 4.05 -1.02
N LEU A 22 -11.50 3.43 -0.02
CA LEU A 22 -12.75 2.67 -0.23
C LEU A 22 -13.89 3.56 -0.73
N VAL A 23 -14.05 4.76 -0.15
CA VAL A 23 -15.08 5.71 -0.58
C VAL A 23 -14.80 6.23 -2.00
N GLN A 24 -13.54 6.48 -2.34
CA GLN A 24 -13.14 6.84 -3.71
C GLN A 24 -13.44 5.72 -4.70
N GLU A 25 -13.18 4.47 -4.33
CA GLU A 25 -13.45 3.32 -5.19
C GLU A 25 -14.96 3.11 -5.39
N GLU A 26 -15.74 3.22 -4.32
CA GLU A 26 -17.20 3.19 -4.42
C GLU A 26 -17.72 4.28 -5.37
N LEU A 27 -17.23 5.52 -5.23
CA LEU A 27 -17.64 6.64 -6.07
C LEU A 27 -17.42 6.38 -7.57
N LYS A 28 -16.33 5.69 -7.95
CA LYS A 28 -16.05 5.31 -9.35
C LYS A 28 -17.05 4.30 -9.90
N ASN A 29 -17.60 3.45 -9.03
CA ASN A 29 -18.56 2.41 -9.41
C ASN A 29 -20.00 2.94 -9.49
N ILE A 30 -20.26 4.19 -9.11
CA ILE A 30 -21.58 4.81 -9.21
C ILE A 30 -21.76 5.40 -10.62
N PRO A 31 -22.83 5.05 -11.35
CA PRO A 31 -23.15 5.67 -12.63
C PRO A 31 -23.21 7.20 -12.55
N VAL A 32 -22.82 7.87 -13.63
CA VAL A 32 -22.88 9.33 -13.78
C VAL A 32 -24.14 9.69 -14.56
N GLY A 33 -24.70 10.88 -14.31
CA GLY A 33 -25.78 11.45 -15.14
C GLY A 33 -27.19 11.40 -14.54
N MET A 34 -27.35 10.89 -13.32
CA MET A 34 -28.61 10.98 -12.57
C MET A 34 -28.34 11.28 -11.08
N PRO A 35 -29.25 12.00 -10.39
CA PRO A 35 -29.17 12.17 -8.95
C PRO A 35 -29.07 10.82 -8.24
N CYS A 36 -28.08 10.69 -7.35
CA CYS A 36 -27.82 9.45 -6.64
C CYS A 36 -27.37 9.77 -5.22
N ARG A 37 -28.21 9.45 -4.23
CA ARG A 37 -27.91 9.73 -2.83
C ARG A 37 -26.58 9.14 -2.36
N ARG A 38 -26.21 7.98 -2.90
CA ARG A 38 -24.95 7.29 -2.62
C ARG A 38 -23.74 8.09 -3.12
N ARG A 39 -23.85 8.74 -4.28
CA ARG A 39 -22.83 9.64 -4.83
C ARG A 39 -22.67 10.87 -3.93
N ASP A 40 -23.78 11.53 -3.61
CA ASP A 40 -23.77 12.73 -2.75
C ASP A 40 -23.08 12.44 -1.41
N LEU A 41 -23.34 11.27 -0.83
CA LEU A 41 -22.70 10.85 0.41
C LEU A 41 -21.19 10.64 0.25
N CYS A 42 -20.75 9.93 -0.80
CA CYS A 42 -19.33 9.71 -1.06
C CYS A 42 -18.59 11.04 -1.29
N GLU A 43 -19.16 11.92 -2.11
CA GLU A 43 -18.60 13.25 -2.39
C GLU A 43 -18.54 14.12 -1.13
N ALA A 44 -19.61 14.13 -0.32
CA ALA A 44 -19.63 14.87 0.95
C ALA A 44 -18.59 14.35 1.95
N ILE A 45 -18.42 13.02 2.07
CA ILE A 45 -17.39 12.41 2.92
C ILE A 45 -16.00 12.86 2.44
N LEU A 46 -15.71 12.76 1.14
CA LEU A 46 -14.41 13.15 0.60
C LEU A 46 -14.13 14.65 0.73
N ALA A 47 -15.15 15.50 0.62
CA ALA A 47 -15.02 16.95 0.71
C ALA A 47 -14.57 17.43 2.10
N VAL A 48 -14.99 16.76 3.18
CA VAL A 48 -14.69 17.17 4.56
C VAL A 48 -13.52 16.41 5.18
N ASN A 49 -13.04 15.33 4.54
CA ASN A 49 -11.95 14.51 5.05
C ASN A 49 -10.70 14.61 4.15
N ARG A 50 -9.69 15.36 4.60
CA ARG A 50 -8.39 15.42 3.91
C ARG A 50 -7.61 14.12 4.09
N ASP A 51 -7.14 13.55 2.98
CA ASP A 51 -6.13 12.49 2.93
C ASP A 51 -4.73 13.14 2.99
N CYS A 52 -3.86 12.66 3.89
CA CYS A 52 -2.47 13.13 3.96
C CYS A 52 -1.60 12.56 2.82
N GLY A 53 -2.10 11.55 2.10
CA GLY A 53 -1.45 10.95 0.94
C GLY A 53 -0.31 9.99 1.26
N GLU A 54 0.09 9.86 2.53
CA GLU A 54 1.29 9.11 2.91
C GLU A 54 1.16 7.61 2.64
N ARG A 55 -0.02 7.02 2.89
CA ARG A 55 -0.31 5.61 2.55
C ARG A 55 -0.10 5.34 1.06
N ARG A 56 -0.62 6.23 0.19
CA ARG A 56 -0.47 6.14 -1.27
C ARG A 56 0.98 6.34 -1.69
N ARG A 57 1.67 7.35 -1.14
CA ARG A 57 3.09 7.62 -1.40
C ARG A 57 3.97 6.41 -1.09
N ILE A 58 3.81 5.81 0.10
CA ILE A 58 4.57 4.63 0.52
C ILE A 58 4.26 3.44 -0.39
N ARG A 59 2.97 3.19 -0.68
CA ARG A 59 2.54 2.11 -1.58
C ARG A 59 3.21 2.23 -2.95
N ASP A 60 3.06 3.38 -3.59
CA ASP A 60 3.47 3.57 -4.98
C ASP A 60 5.00 3.56 -5.08
N ALA A 61 5.70 4.22 -4.16
CA ALA A 61 7.17 4.19 -4.10
C ALA A 61 7.73 2.78 -3.86
N ALA A 62 7.13 2.00 -2.95
CA ALA A 62 7.55 0.62 -2.70
C ALA A 62 7.28 -0.28 -3.92
N CYS A 63 6.14 -0.12 -4.59
CA CYS A 63 5.83 -0.83 -5.83
C CYS A 63 6.86 -0.57 -6.91
N GLU A 64 7.30 0.68 -7.12
CA GLU A 64 8.34 1.01 -8.10
C GLU A 64 9.67 0.32 -7.80
N VAL A 65 10.08 0.30 -6.52
CA VAL A 65 11.30 -0.43 -6.13
C VAL A 65 11.17 -1.92 -6.40
N LEU A 66 10.01 -2.51 -6.11
CA LEU A 66 9.76 -3.95 -6.26
C LEU A 66 9.63 -4.40 -7.73
N LYS A 67 9.06 -3.56 -8.61
CA LYS A 67 8.98 -3.86 -10.06
C LYS A 67 10.36 -4.12 -10.67
N GLY A 68 11.36 -3.37 -10.23
CA GLY A 68 12.75 -3.46 -10.70
C GLY A 68 13.68 -4.24 -9.79
N TRP A 69 13.17 -5.01 -8.83
CA TRP A 69 13.96 -5.60 -7.75
C TRP A 69 15.12 -6.48 -8.26
N LYS A 70 16.35 -6.13 -7.85
CA LYS A 70 17.59 -6.85 -8.13
C LYS A 70 18.47 -6.99 -6.88
N ALA A 71 17.87 -6.79 -5.71
CA ALA A 71 18.54 -6.79 -4.41
C ALA A 71 19.76 -5.85 -4.34
N GLN A 72 19.69 -4.70 -5.00
CA GLN A 72 20.73 -3.67 -4.92
C GLN A 72 20.65 -2.95 -3.57
N ALA A 73 21.79 -2.53 -3.02
CA ALA A 73 21.85 -1.79 -1.76
C ALA A 73 20.98 -0.51 -1.79
N SER A 74 20.91 0.17 -2.94
CA SER A 74 20.04 1.34 -3.14
C SER A 74 18.55 1.02 -3.02
N GLN A 75 18.11 -0.15 -3.50
CA GLN A 75 16.73 -0.61 -3.40
C GLN A 75 16.36 -1.01 -1.97
N ILE A 76 17.28 -1.67 -1.27
CA ILE A 76 17.13 -2.00 0.16
C ILE A 76 16.98 -0.71 0.96
N ALA A 77 17.90 0.24 0.79
CA ALA A 77 17.84 1.54 1.47
C ALA A 77 16.57 2.34 1.13
N ALA A 78 16.08 2.23 -0.11
CA ALA A 78 14.81 2.86 -0.51
C ALA A 78 13.61 2.26 0.23
N LEU A 79 13.53 0.94 0.36
CA LEU A 79 12.48 0.27 1.13
C LEU A 79 12.58 0.60 2.63
N GLU A 80 13.80 0.67 3.17
CA GLU A 80 14.04 1.04 4.57
C GLU A 80 13.56 2.46 4.89
N LYS A 81 13.83 3.42 3.99
CA LYS A 81 13.31 4.80 4.08
C LYS A 81 11.77 4.87 4.04
N LEU A 82 11.10 3.86 3.51
CA LEU A 82 9.64 3.75 3.45
C LEU A 82 9.04 3.03 4.66
N GLY A 83 9.84 2.69 5.68
CA GLY A 83 9.38 2.03 6.90
C GLY A 83 9.34 0.50 6.81
N PHE A 84 10.03 -0.08 5.82
CA PHE A 84 10.23 -1.52 5.73
C PHE A 84 11.57 -1.94 6.34
N THR A 85 11.71 -3.23 6.62
CA THR A 85 12.98 -3.85 7.00
C THR A 85 13.26 -4.97 6.02
N VAL A 86 14.48 -5.00 5.47
CA VAL A 86 14.89 -6.03 4.50
C VAL A 86 16.03 -6.85 5.10
N VAL A 87 15.75 -8.11 5.44
CA VAL A 87 16.73 -9.00 6.07
C VAL A 87 17.19 -10.06 5.07
N LYS A 88 18.49 -10.16 4.83
CA LYS A 88 19.07 -11.18 3.94
C LYS A 88 19.10 -12.55 4.63
N GLY A 89 18.57 -13.56 3.96
CA GLY A 89 18.62 -14.97 4.37
C GLY A 89 19.04 -15.85 3.19
N GLY A 90 20.35 -16.06 3.03
CA GLY A 90 20.91 -16.85 1.93
C GLY A 90 20.60 -16.25 0.55
N LYS A 91 19.83 -16.98 -0.27
CA LYS A 91 19.40 -16.59 -1.63
C LYS A 91 18.13 -15.73 -1.67
N HIS A 92 17.57 -15.41 -0.50
CA HIS A 92 16.33 -14.65 -0.38
C HIS A 92 16.48 -13.49 0.60
N TYR A 93 15.57 -12.53 0.49
CA TYR A 93 15.38 -11.45 1.43
C TYR A 93 13.98 -11.57 2.05
N LYS A 94 13.88 -11.25 3.34
CA LYS A 94 12.60 -11.10 4.03
C LYS A 94 12.29 -9.61 4.13
N LEU A 95 11.20 -9.20 3.51
CA LEU A 95 10.64 -7.86 3.61
C LEU A 95 9.58 -7.83 4.71
N ARG A 96 9.77 -6.97 5.71
CA ARG A 96 8.84 -6.73 6.82
C ARG A 96 8.43 -5.26 6.81
N ARG A 97 7.27 -4.95 7.39
CA ARG A 97 6.83 -3.58 7.62
C ARG A 97 6.70 -3.36 9.12
N HIS A 98 7.23 -2.24 9.61
CA HIS A 98 7.19 -1.96 11.04
C HIS A 98 5.73 -1.90 11.55
N GLY A 99 5.49 -2.52 12.71
CA GLY A 99 4.16 -2.62 13.31
C GLY A 99 3.26 -3.73 12.75
N LEU A 100 3.79 -4.59 11.87
CA LEU A 100 3.04 -5.71 11.28
C LEU A 100 3.79 -7.02 11.50
N SER A 101 3.06 -8.10 11.76
CA SER A 101 3.63 -9.43 12.08
C SER A 101 3.99 -10.27 10.85
N TYR A 102 3.48 -9.89 9.68
CA TYR A 102 3.64 -10.62 8.43
C TYR A 102 4.86 -10.14 7.62
N PHE A 103 5.35 -11.01 6.73
CA PHE A 103 6.51 -10.75 5.89
C PHE A 103 6.32 -11.32 4.48
N LYS A 104 7.05 -10.76 3.51
CA LYS A 104 7.15 -11.27 2.14
C LYS A 104 8.56 -11.75 1.86
N VAL A 105 8.70 -12.86 1.13
CA VAL A 105 10.00 -13.34 0.64
C VAL A 105 10.27 -12.74 -0.75
N LEU A 106 11.46 -12.17 -0.93
CA LEU A 106 11.96 -11.66 -2.21
C LEU A 106 13.19 -12.49 -2.62
N SER A 107 13.27 -12.93 -3.87
CA SER A 107 14.49 -13.54 -4.43
C SER A 107 15.56 -12.48 -4.71
N VAL A 108 16.84 -12.87 -4.72
CA VAL A 108 17.96 -11.96 -5.05
C VAL A 108 17.82 -11.38 -6.47
N SER A 109 17.49 -12.22 -7.44
CA SER A 109 17.03 -11.81 -8.76
C SER A 109 15.80 -12.64 -9.14
N PRO A 110 14.68 -12.02 -9.52
CA PRO A 110 13.62 -12.73 -10.22
C PRO A 110 14.17 -13.16 -11.58
N SER A 111 14.07 -14.44 -11.92
CA SER A 111 14.54 -14.97 -13.21
C SER A 111 13.75 -14.41 -14.42
N ASP A 112 12.60 -13.77 -14.19
CA ASP A 112 11.72 -13.26 -15.25
C ASP A 112 10.88 -12.03 -14.84
N LYS A 113 10.49 -11.21 -15.82
CA LYS A 113 9.64 -10.00 -15.63
C LYS A 113 8.28 -10.32 -14.99
N ARG A 114 7.71 -11.50 -15.29
CA ARG A 114 6.43 -11.97 -14.71
C ARG A 114 6.53 -12.20 -13.20
N THR A 115 7.69 -12.66 -12.72
CA THR A 115 7.97 -12.86 -11.30
C THR A 115 7.99 -11.53 -10.53
N GLY A 116 8.44 -10.45 -11.18
CA GLY A 116 8.37 -9.09 -10.62
C GLY A 116 6.92 -8.58 -10.47
N ALA A 117 6.09 -8.74 -11.50
CA ALA A 117 4.68 -8.34 -11.45
C ALA A 117 3.89 -9.13 -10.38
N ASN A 118 4.10 -10.45 -10.29
CA ASN A 118 3.49 -11.29 -9.26
C ASN A 118 3.96 -10.89 -7.85
N SER A 119 5.23 -10.47 -7.72
CA SER A 119 5.77 -10.01 -6.45
C SER A 119 5.10 -8.72 -5.97
N VAL A 120 4.83 -7.78 -6.87
CA VAL A 120 4.12 -6.52 -6.55
C VAL A 120 2.68 -6.81 -6.14
N THR A 121 1.96 -7.67 -6.86
CA THR A 121 0.58 -8.04 -6.52
C THR A 121 0.47 -8.67 -5.13
N GLU A 122 1.35 -9.62 -4.80
CA GLU A 122 1.37 -10.23 -3.47
C GLU A 122 1.83 -9.22 -2.40
N PHE A 123 2.76 -8.32 -2.71
CA PHE A 123 3.14 -7.23 -1.80
C PHE A 123 1.97 -6.33 -1.46
N LEU A 124 1.22 -5.87 -2.47
CA LEU A 124 0.04 -5.04 -2.29
C LEU A 124 -0.95 -5.77 -1.39
N ARG A 125 -1.35 -6.99 -1.75
CA ARG A 125 -2.30 -7.79 -0.97
C ARG A 125 -1.89 -7.99 0.49
N LEU A 126 -0.59 -8.07 0.77
CA LEU A 126 -0.10 -8.33 2.12
C LEU A 126 -0.05 -7.06 2.98
N PHE A 127 0.36 -5.92 2.41
CA PHE A 127 0.65 -4.71 3.19
C PHE A 127 -0.35 -3.55 2.99
N PHE A 128 -1.23 -3.62 2.00
CA PHE A 128 -2.17 -2.57 1.61
C PHE A 128 -3.55 -3.13 1.26
#